data_AF-A0A925TBE6-F1
#
_entry.id   AF-A0A925TBE6-F1
#
_cell.length_a   1.000
_cell.length_b   1.000
_cell.length_c   1.000
_cell.angle_alpha   90.00
_cell.angle_beta   90.00
_cell.angle_gamma   90.00
#
_symmetry.space_group_name_H-M   'P 1'
#
loop_
_entity.id
_entity.type
_entity.pdbx_description
1 polymer ?
#
loop_
_entity_poly.entity_id
_entity_poly.type
_entity_poly.pdbx_seq_one_letter_code
_entity_poly.pdbx_strand_id
1 'polypeptide(L)'
;MRIVETNDDLRALVAELAHAPYVALDTEFLRDQTYYPKLCLIQAAAPGIEAIIDPLAAGIDLAPFYELVRRPHIVKVMHAARQDIEIFFLQGGVLPDPLFDT
;
A
#
# COMPACT_ATOMS: atom_id res chain seq x y z
N MET A 1 -14.48 7.24 -3.57
CA MET A 1 -13.46 6.61 -2.73
C MET A 1 -13.88 5.17 -2.48
N ARG A 2 -13.13 4.19 -2.97
CA ARG A 2 -13.41 2.74 -2.85
C ARG A 2 -12.89 2.21 -1.51
N ILE A 3 -13.66 1.36 -0.84
CA ILE A 3 -13.23 0.65 0.37
C ILE A 3 -12.90 -0.79 -0.02
N VAL A 4 -11.73 -1.28 0.37
CA VAL A 4 -11.22 -2.62 0.06
C VAL A 4 -11.03 -3.42 1.33
N GLU A 5 -11.93 -4.39 1.54
CA GLU A 5 -11.93 -5.30 2.71
C GLU A 5 -11.84 -6.78 2.28
N THR A 6 -11.87 -7.05 0.97
CA THR A 6 -11.86 -8.41 0.42
C THR A 6 -10.68 -8.64 -0.52
N ASN A 7 -10.25 -9.89 -0.63
CA ASN A 7 -9.17 -10.28 -1.54
C ASN A 7 -9.51 -10.05 -3.02
N ASP A 8 -10.78 -10.18 -3.40
CA ASP A 8 -11.22 -9.90 -4.78
C ASP A 8 -11.13 -8.41 -5.09
N ASP A 9 -11.59 -7.56 -4.15
CA ASP A 9 -11.48 -6.12 -4.30
C ASP A 9 -10.03 -5.64 -4.36
N LEU A 10 -9.17 -6.23 -3.52
CA LEU A 10 -7.75 -5.90 -3.50
C LEU A 10 -7.08 -6.27 -4.83
N ARG A 11 -7.34 -7.48 -5.35
CA ARG A 11 -6.82 -7.90 -6.66
C ARG A 11 -7.29 -7.00 -7.79
N ALA A 12 -8.58 -6.63 -7.79
CA ALA A 12 -9.14 -5.72 -8.79
C ALA A 12 -8.48 -4.34 -8.73
N LEU A 13 -8.37 -3.76 -7.52
CA LEU A 13 -7.70 -2.47 -7.32
C LEU A 13 -6.24 -2.52 -7.77
N VAL A 14 -5.48 -3.55 -7.38
CA VAL A 14 -4.08 -3.71 -7.78
C VAL A 14 -3.93 -3.83 -9.30
N ALA A 15 -4.86 -4.53 -9.97
CA ALA A 15 -4.85 -4.61 -11.42
C ALA A 15 -5.10 -3.25 -12.09
N GLU A 16 -6.01 -2.43 -11.55
CA GLU A 16 -6.26 -1.07 -12.04
C GLU A 16 -5.04 -0.15 -11.81
N LEU A 17 -4.49 -0.15 -10.59
CA LEU A 17 -3.31 0.64 -10.22
C LEU A 17 -2.05 0.21 -11.01
N ALA A 18 -1.98 -1.07 -11.41
CA ALA A 18 -0.86 -1.58 -12.20
C ALA A 18 -0.72 -0.93 -13.59
N HIS A 19 -1.77 -0.29 -14.10
CA HIS A 19 -1.78 0.42 -15.37
C HIS A 19 -1.65 1.93 -15.23
N ALA A 20 -1.60 2.45 -14.00
CA ALA A 20 -1.43 3.87 -13.75
C ALA A 20 0.01 4.34 -14.02
N PRO A 21 0.20 5.61 -14.42
CA PRO A 21 1.54 6.18 -14.62
C PRO A 21 2.34 6.29 -13.32
N TYR A 22 1.65 6.41 -12.19
CA TYR A 22 2.19 6.41 -10.83
C TYR A 22 1.07 6.05 -9.85
N VAL A 23 1.45 5.67 -8.63
CA VAL A 23 0.53 5.43 -7.53
C VAL A 23 1.00 6.21 -6.32
N ALA A 24 0.14 7.07 -5.78
CA ALA A 24 0.35 7.71 -4.49
C ALA A 24 -0.07 6.75 -3.38
N LEU A 25 0.79 6.57 -2.37
CA LEU A 25 0.57 5.71 -1.23
C LEU A 25 0.80 6.48 0.07
N ASP A 26 -0.03 6.18 1.06
CA ASP A 26 0.12 6.64 2.44
C ASP A 26 -0.38 5.53 3.38
N THR A 27 0.13 5.47 4.61
CA THR A 27 -0.28 4.44 5.57
C THR A 27 -0.59 5.01 6.95
N GLU A 28 -1.63 4.46 7.58
CA GLU A 28 -1.91 4.70 8.99
C GLU A 28 -1.50 3.49 9.81
N PHE A 29 -0.80 3.72 10.92
CA PHE A 29 -0.31 2.65 11.78
C PHE A 29 -0.30 3.03 13.27
N LEU A 30 -0.38 2.01 14.12
CA LEU A 30 -0.24 2.16 15.57
C LEU A 30 1.15 1.69 16.03
N ARG A 31 1.78 2.47 16.91
CA ARG A 31 3.08 2.14 17.54
C ARG A 31 3.09 2.22 19.08
N ASP A 32 2.15 2.93 19.69
CA ASP A 32 2.21 3.27 21.12
C ASP A 32 2.21 2.06 22.06
N GLN A 33 1.65 0.92 21.63
CA GLN A 33 1.48 -0.28 22.46
C GLN A 33 2.09 -1.53 21.82
N THR A 34 2.81 -1.40 20.71
CA THR A 34 3.36 -2.53 19.95
C THR A 34 4.84 -2.32 19.66
N TYR A 35 5.64 -3.39 19.79
CA TYR A 35 7.07 -3.30 19.50
C TYR A 35 7.34 -2.99 18.02
N TYR A 36 6.58 -3.63 17.12
CA TYR A 36 6.54 -3.32 15.69
C TYR A 36 5.29 -2.50 15.35
N PRO A 37 5.36 -1.60 14.35
CA PRO A 37 4.19 -0.88 13.88
C PRO A 37 3.11 -1.85 13.39
N LYS A 38 1.88 -1.63 13.84
CA LYS A 38 0.71 -2.32 13.31
C LYS A 38 0.11 -1.48 12.20
N LEU A 39 0.19 -1.96 10.97
CA LEU A 39 -0.45 -1.35 9.80
C LEU A 39 -1.98 -1.42 9.96
N CYS A 40 -2.65 -0.28 9.87
CA CYS A 40 -4.09 -0.12 10.16
C CYS A 40 -4.89 0.39 8.96
N LEU A 41 -4.28 1.16 8.07
CA LEU A 41 -4.90 1.59 6.82
C LEU A 41 -3.83 1.77 5.76
N ILE A 42 -4.18 1.49 4.51
CA ILE A 42 -3.39 1.90 3.35
C ILE A 42 -4.29 2.76 2.47
N GLN A 43 -3.85 3.98 2.20
CA GLN A 43 -4.46 4.86 1.20
C GLN A 43 -3.73 4.70 -0.12
N ALA A 44 -4.47 4.51 -1.21
CA ALA A 44 -3.92 4.41 -2.55
C ALA A 44 -4.67 5.30 -3.54
N ALA A 45 -3.94 6.07 -4.33
CA ALA A 45 -4.51 6.94 -5.35
C ALA A 45 -3.70 6.92 -6.65
N ALA A 46 -4.40 7.11 -7.76
CA ALA A 46 -3.85 7.29 -9.09
C ALA A 46 -4.85 8.15 -9.91
N PRO A 47 -4.51 8.62 -11.12
CA PRO A 47 -5.46 9.37 -11.93
C PRO A 47 -6.80 8.62 -12.11
N GLY A 48 -7.88 9.15 -11.56
CA GLY A 48 -9.22 8.55 -11.60
C GLY A 48 -9.46 7.38 -10.63
N ILE A 49 -8.50 7.04 -9.76
CA ILE A 49 -8.60 5.96 -8.79
C ILE A 49 -8.30 6.52 -7.39
N GLU A 50 -9.21 6.25 -6.45
CA GLU A 50 -9.04 6.59 -5.04
C GLU A 50 -9.59 5.45 -4.17
N ALA A 51 -8.74 4.87 -3.33
CA ALA A 51 -9.10 3.72 -2.51
C ALA A 51 -8.45 3.75 -1.13
N ILE A 52 -9.15 3.13 -0.18
CA ILE A 52 -8.63 2.78 1.14
C ILE A 52 -8.71 1.25 1.29
N ILE A 53 -7.62 0.64 1.73
CA ILE A 53 -7.49 -0.80 1.95
C ILE A 53 -7.42 -1.02 3.46
N ASP A 54 -8.28 -1.90 3.98
CA ASP A 54 -8.27 -2.33 5.38
C ASP A 54 -7.32 -3.54 5.55
N PRO A 55 -6.11 -3.36 6.11
CA PRO A 55 -5.13 -4.42 6.34
C PRO A 55 -5.56 -5.38 7.48
N LEU A 56 -6.56 -4.99 8.27
CA LEU A 56 -7.07 -5.73 9.42
C LEU A 56 -8.32 -6.56 9.08
N ALA A 57 -8.84 -6.44 7.86
CA ALA A 57 -9.97 -7.22 7.39
C ALA A 57 -9.69 -8.73 7.49
N ALA A 58 -10.70 -9.49 7.92
CA ALA A 58 -10.52 -10.91 8.22
C ALA A 58 -10.14 -11.72 6.98
N GLY A 59 -8.97 -12.36 7.00
CA GLY A 59 -8.48 -13.19 5.91
C GLY A 59 -7.96 -12.43 4.69
N ILE A 60 -7.71 -11.13 4.82
CA ILE A 60 -7.09 -10.34 3.76
C ILE A 60 -5.63 -10.76 3.54
N ASP A 61 -5.25 -10.95 2.28
CA ASP A 61 -3.90 -11.24 1.83
C ASP A 61 -3.33 -10.02 1.11
N LEU A 62 -2.38 -9.34 1.75
CA LEU A 62 -1.75 -8.13 1.22
C LEU A 62 -0.64 -8.42 0.19
N ALA A 63 -0.34 -9.68 -0.13
CA ALA A 63 0.66 -10.03 -1.13
C ALA A 63 0.49 -9.29 -2.48
N PRO A 64 -0.73 -9.13 -3.04
CA PRO A 64 -0.93 -8.35 -4.27
C PRO A 64 -0.55 -6.87 -4.12
N PHE A 65 -0.78 -6.27 -2.94
CA PHE A 65 -0.37 -4.91 -2.66
C PHE A 65 1.17 -4.80 -2.62
N TYR A 66 1.86 -5.70 -1.90
CA TYR A 66 3.32 -5.69 -1.87
C TYR A 66 3.96 -5.98 -3.23
N GLU A 67 3.28 -6.78 -4.06
CA GLU A 67 3.65 -6.95 -5.46
C GLU A 67 3.62 -5.62 -6.22
N LEU A 68 2.56 -4.82 -6.05
CA LEU A 68 2.47 -3.48 -6.65
C LEU A 68 3.60 -2.56 -6.16
N VAL A 69 3.90 -2.59 -4.86
CA VAL A 69 4.98 -1.78 -4.24
C VAL A 69 6.33 -2.05 -4.90
N ARG A 70 6.67 -3.31 -5.22
CA ARG A 70 7.95 -3.67 -5.87
C ARG A 70 7.97 -3.55 -7.40
N ARG A 71 6.87 -3.14 -8.05
CA ARG A 71 6.80 -3.09 -9.53
C ARG A 71 7.64 -1.93 -10.11
N PRO A 72 8.67 -2.22 -10.92
CA PRO A 72 9.61 -1.19 -11.39
C PRO A 72 9.02 -0.23 -12.43
N HIS A 73 7.90 -0.59 -13.07
CA HIS A 73 7.28 0.22 -14.12
C HIS A 73 6.33 1.30 -13.58
N ILE A 74 6.14 1.38 -12.27
CA ILE A 74 5.16 2.28 -11.64
C ILE A 74 5.86 3.01 -10.50
N VAL A 75 5.89 4.33 -10.54
CA VAL A 75 6.45 5.14 -9.45
C VAL A 75 5.51 5.09 -8.25
N LYS A 76 6.03 4.76 -7.08
CA LYS A 76 5.35 4.95 -5.80
C LYS A 76 5.66 6.36 -5.33
N VAL A 77 4.64 7.20 -5.30
CA VAL A 77 4.74 8.57 -4.77
C VAL A 77 4.30 8.53 -3.31
N MET A 78 5.15 8.97 -2.41
CA MET A 78 4.88 8.97 -0.97
C MET A 78 5.40 10.28 -0.36
N HIS A 79 5.00 10.60 0.86
CA HIS A 79 5.47 11.80 1.56
C HIS A 79 6.04 11.41 2.92
N ALA A 80 7.32 11.77 3.16
CA ALA A 80 8.05 11.41 4.37
C ALA A 80 8.02 9.89 4.67
N ALA A 81 8.25 9.07 3.64
CA ALA A 81 7.91 7.65 3.58
C ALA A 81 8.75 6.71 4.47
N ARG A 82 9.61 7.25 5.35
CA ARG A 82 10.58 6.47 6.12
C ARG A 82 9.93 5.36 6.94
N GLN A 83 8.79 5.66 7.57
CA GLN A 83 8.10 4.70 8.44
C GLN A 83 7.28 3.69 7.64
N ASP A 84 6.69 4.11 6.53
CA ASP A 84 5.97 3.23 5.60
C ASP A 84 6.90 2.18 5.00
N ILE A 85 8.10 2.60 4.58
CA ILE A 85 9.13 1.69 4.04
C ILE A 85 9.51 0.62 5.08
N GLU A 86 9.65 1.00 6.35
CA GLU A 86 9.92 0.05 7.43
C GLU A 86 8.78 -0.98 7.57
N ILE A 87 7.52 -0.53 7.49
CA ILE A 87 6.35 -1.41 7.54
C ILE A 87 6.34 -2.37 6.34
N PHE A 88 6.56 -1.87 5.14
CA PHE A 88 6.59 -2.68 3.91
C PHE A 88 7.71 -3.73 3.95
N PHE A 89 8.86 -3.37 4.51
CA PHE A 89 9.95 -4.32 4.70
C PHE A 89 9.61 -5.38 5.75
N LEU A 90 9.08 -4.98 6.92
CA LEU A 90 8.74 -5.90 8.00
C LEU A 90 7.61 -6.87 7.65
N GLN A 91 6.59 -6.42 6.91
CA GLN A 91 5.42 -7.23 6.58
C GLN A 91 5.54 -7.95 5.23
N GLY A 92 6.06 -7.26 4.20
CA GLY A 92 6.11 -7.77 2.83
C GLY A 92 7.50 -8.19 2.37
N GLY A 93 8.57 -7.86 3.11
CA GLY A 93 9.95 -8.08 2.66
C GLY A 93 10.31 -7.28 1.40
N VAL A 94 9.58 -6.20 1.12
CA VAL A 94 9.73 -5.39 -0.09
C VAL A 94 10.10 -3.95 0.24
N LEU A 95 10.79 -3.31 -0.70
CA LEU A 95 11.00 -1.87 -0.71
C LEU A 95 10.29 -1.29 -1.95
N PRO A 96 9.69 -0.09 -1.85
CA PRO A 96 9.10 0.57 -3.01
C PRO A 96 10.19 0.89 -4.04
N ASP A 97 9.99 0.43 -5.27
CA ASP A 97 10.94 0.66 -6.37
C ASP A 97 10.22 0.81 -7.73
N PRO A 98 10.30 1.96 -8.43
CA PRO A 98 10.94 3.22 -7.99
C PRO A 98 10.08 3.98 -6.97
N LEU A 99 10.74 4.63 -6.01
CA LEU A 99 10.14 5.52 -5.02
C LEU A 99 10.42 6.98 -5.38
N PHE A 100 9.39 7.82 -5.32
CA PHE A 100 9.50 9.27 -5.28
C PHE A 100 8.93 9.76 -3.95
N ASP A 101 9.80 10.24 -3.06
CA ASP A 101 9.45 10.77 -1.75
C ASP A 101 9.44 12.31 -1.84
N THR A 102 8.27 12.93 -1.72
CA THR A 102 8.08 14.40 -1.72
C THR A 102 8.45 15.01 -0.38
#